data_AF-A0A536PPF7-F1
#
_entry.id   AF-A0A536PPF7-F1
#
_cell.length_a   1.000
_cell.length_b   1.000
_cell.length_c   1.000
_cell.angle_alpha   90.00
_cell.angle_beta   90.00
_cell.angle_gamma   90.00
#
_symmetry.space_group_name_H-M   'P 1'
#
loop_
_entity.id
_entity.type
_entity.pdbx_description
1 polymer ?
#
loop_
_entity_poly.entity_id
_entity_poly.type
_entity_poly.pdbx_seq_one_letter_code
_entity_poly.pdbx_strand_id
1 'polypeptide(L)' 'MRRVSVVGGSGSGKTTTGRAIADRMGVSFVEIDALHWTHPGWELPPLEEFRASVDAATRGDAWVVDGSYGK' A
#
# COMPACT_ATOMS: atom_id res chain seq x y z
N MET A 1 4.24 -3.24 18.03
CA MET A 1 3.76 -2.69 16.74
C MET A 1 4.46 -3.41 15.60
N ARG A 2 3.73 -3.88 14.57
CA ARG A 2 4.27 -4.64 13.43
C ARG A 2 3.82 -4.00 12.10
N ARG A 3 4.07 -2.70 11.93
CA ARG A 3 3.70 -1.90 10.76
C ARG A 3 4.96 -1.51 10.00
N VAL A 4 5.02 -1.80 8.69
CA VAL A 4 6.20 -1.55 7.84
C VAL A 4 5.76 -0.78 6.61
N SER A 5 6.43 0.32 6.30
CA SER A 5 6.29 1.05 5.03
C SER A 5 7.55 0.85 4.20
N VAL A 6 7.38 0.37 2.97
CA VAL A 6 8.45 0.13 2.01
C VAL A 6 8.39 1.22 0.95
N VAL A 7 9.40 2.10 0.96
CA VAL A 7 9.51 3.23 0.04
C VAL A 7 10.73 3.01 -0.85
N GLY A 8 10.55 3.26 -2.15
CA GLY A 8 11.59 3.14 -3.17
C GLY A 8 11.11 3.70 -4.50
N GLY A 9 12.04 4.02 -5.39
CA GLY A 9 11.71 4.48 -6.74
C GLY A 9 11.03 3.39 -7.59
N SER A 10 10.43 3.80 -8.71
CA SER A 10 9.90 2.83 -9.69
C SER A 10 10.99 1.86 -10.15
N GLY A 11 10.68 0.57 -10.19
CA GLY A 11 11.64 -0.48 -10.56
C GLY A 11 12.66 -0.87 -9.47
N SER A 12 12.61 -0.29 -8.26
CA SER A 12 13.60 -0.58 -7.20
C SER A 12 13.38 -1.90 -6.46
N GLY A 13 12.34 -2.67 -6.79
CA GLY A 13 12.00 -3.92 -6.11
C GLY A 13 11.16 -3.77 -4.83
N LYS A 14 10.65 -2.57 -4.51
CA LYS A 14 9.77 -2.28 -3.35
C LYS A 14 8.66 -3.31 -3.14
N THR A 15 7.93 -3.66 -4.20
CA THR A 15 6.81 -4.61 -4.15
C THR A 15 7.29 -6.02 -3.81
N THR A 16 8.40 -6.46 -4.39
CA THR A 16 9.02 -7.77 -4.09
C THR A 16 9.50 -7.83 -2.65
N THR A 17 10.21 -6.80 -2.19
CA THR A 17 10.72 -6.71 -0.81
C THR A 17 9.58 -6.65 0.20
N GLY A 18 8.56 -5.82 -0.05
CA GLY A 18 7.40 -5.68 0.84
C GLY A 18 6.60 -6.97 0.98
N ARG A 19 6.38 -7.68 -0.13
CA ARG A 19 5.71 -9.00 -0.10
C ARG A 19 6.51 -10.01 0.73
N ALA A 20 7.82 -10.10 0.52
CA ALA A 20 8.68 -11.01 1.28
C ALA A 20 8.69 -10.70 2.79
N ILE A 21 8.65 -9.42 3.17
CA ILE A 21 8.52 -9.00 4.58
C ILE A 21 7.17 -9.44 5.14
N ALA A 22 6.08 -9.21 4.40
CA ALA A 22 4.73 -9.56 4.83
C ALA A 22 4.57 -11.07 5.05
N ASP A 23 5.07 -11.88 4.10
CA ASP A 23 5.07 -13.34 4.18
C ASP A 23 5.84 -13.82 5.40
N ARG A 24 7.04 -13.27 5.66
CA ARG A 24 7.86 -13.64 6.82
C ARG A 24 7.24 -13.19 8.14
N MET A 25 6.44 -12.13 8.13
CA MET A 25 5.72 -11.65 9.30
C MET A 25 4.36 -12.34 9.50
N GLY A 26 3.82 -12.98 8.47
CA GLY A 26 2.46 -13.51 8.47
C GLY A 26 1.40 -12.41 8.59
N VAL A 27 1.57 -11.30 7.86
CA VAL A 27 0.68 -10.11 7.90
C VAL A 27 0.24 -9.73 6.50
N SER A 28 -0.74 -8.83 6.38
CA SER A 28 -1.19 -8.35 5.08
C SER A 28 -0.12 -7.52 4.37
N PHE A 29 -0.05 -7.67 3.04
CA PHE A 29 0.68 -6.79 2.15
C PHE A 29 -0.30 -5.91 1.38
N VAL A 30 -0.03 -4.61 1.32
CA VAL A 30 -0.87 -3.61 0.65
C VAL A 30 -0.02 -2.81 -0.32
N GLU A 31 -0.36 -2.85 -1.60
CA GLU A 31 0.24 -2.01 -2.62
C GLU A 31 -0.63 -0.76 -2.79
N ILE A 32 -0.16 0.40 -2.31
CA ILE A 32 -0.97 1.62 -2.29
C ILE A 32 -1.27 2.09 -3.73
N ASP A 33 -0.38 1.84 -4.69
CA ASP A 33 -0.62 2.12 -6.11
C ASP A 33 -1.89 1.42 -6.60
N ALA A 34 -2.15 0.18 -6.18
CA ALA A 34 -3.35 -0.56 -6.56
C ALA A 34 -4.65 0.04 -5.99
N LEU A 35 -4.56 0.81 -4.89
CA LEU A 35 -5.68 1.56 -4.32
C LEU A 35 -5.87 2.93 -4.99
N HIS A 36 -4.83 3.45 -5.64
CA HIS A 36 -4.84 4.75 -6.30
C HIS A 36 -5.41 4.69 -7.73
N TRP A 37 -5.31 3.54 -8.39
CA TRP A 37 -5.74 3.36 -9.79
C TRP A 37 -6.97 2.45 -9.91
N THR A 38 -8.01 2.74 -9.13
CA THR A 38 -9.23 1.91 -9.08
C THR A 38 -10.34 2.40 -10.02
N HIS A 39 -10.30 3.65 -10.48
CA HIS A 39 -11.35 4.23 -11.32
C HIS A 39 -11.18 3.85 -12.80
N PRO A 40 -12.29 3.59 -13.52
CA PRO A 40 -12.24 3.33 -14.95
C PRO A 40 -11.53 4.44 -15.72
N GLY A 41 -10.84 4.08 -16.80
CA GLY A 41 -10.20 5.08 -17.66
C GLY A 41 -8.93 5.72 -17.07
N TRP A 42 -8.32 5.12 -16.03
CA TRP A 42 -7.13 5.66 -15.35
C TRP A 42 -7.39 7.03 -14.70
N GLU A 43 -8.63 7.26 -14.30
CA GLU A 43 -8.98 8.45 -13.53
C GLU A 43 -8.52 8.30 -12.07
N LEU A 44 -8.22 9.43 -11.43
CA LEU A 44 -7.84 9.44 -10.03
C LEU A 44 -9.10 9.37 -9.16
N PRO A 45 -9.15 8.48 -8.15
CA PRO A 45 -10.22 8.48 -7.18
C PRO A 45 -10.30 9.84 -6.46
N PRO A 46 -11.49 10.27 -6.04
CA PRO A 46 -11.62 11.33 -5.05
C PRO A 46 -10.68 11.06 -3.86
N LEU A 47 -10.01 12.10 -3.37
CA LEU A 47 -9.00 11.95 -2.32
C LEU A 47 -9.56 11.27 -1.05
N GLU A 48 -10.81 11.53 -0.71
CA GLU A 48 -11.48 10.92 0.44
C GLU A 48 -11.69 9.41 0.25
N GLU A 49 -12.00 8.96 -0.97
CA GLU A 49 -12.16 7.55 -1.30
C GLU A 49 -10.82 6.81 -1.24
N PHE A 50 -9.77 7.43 -1.77
CA PHE A 50 -8.41 6.90 -1.68
C PHE A 50 -7.96 6.76 -0.22
N ARG A 51 -8.15 7.82 0.60
CA ARG A 51 -7.84 7.79 2.03
C ARG A 51 -8.65 6.72 2.76
N ALA A 52 -9.94 6.62 2.51
CA ALA A 52 -10.79 5.59 3.11
C ALA A 52 -10.33 4.17 2.73
N SER A 53 -9.82 3.97 1.51
CA SER A 53 -9.28 2.69 1.05
C SER A 53 -7.94 2.35 1.73
N VAL A 54 -7.04 3.33 1.86
CA VAL A 54 -5.78 3.16 2.59
C VAL A 54 -6.04 2.88 4.07
N ASP A 55 -6.93 3.66 4.70
CA ASP A 55 -7.34 3.44 6.09
C ASP A 55 -7.92 2.03 6.24
N ALA A 56 -8.79 1.60 5.32
CA ALA A 56 -9.35 0.27 5.33
C ALA A 56 -8.31 -0.83 5.26
N ALA A 57 -7.32 -0.69 4.39
CA ALA A 57 -6.24 -1.65 4.20
C ALA A 57 -5.24 -1.66 5.37
N THR A 58 -5.16 -0.55 6.13
CA THR A 58 -4.21 -0.36 7.25
C THR A 58 -4.86 -0.34 8.63
N ARG A 59 -6.17 -0.63 8.72
CA ARG A 59 -6.96 -0.67 9.98
C ARG A 59 -6.41 -1.66 11.02
N GLY A 60 -5.75 -2.72 10.57
CA GLY A 60 -5.16 -3.74 11.45
C GLY A 60 -3.94 -3.27 12.24
N ASP A 61 -3.58 -4.04 13.27
CA ASP A 61 -2.41 -3.75 14.12
C ASP A 61 -1.07 -4.14 13.49
N ALA A 62 -1.11 -4.88 12.39
CA ALA A 62 0.06 -5.35 11.66
C ALA A 62 -0.19 -5.41 10.15
N TRP A 63 0.74 -4.85 9.38
CA TRP A 63 0.68 -4.78 7.92
C TRP A 63 2.04 -4.37 7.35
N VAL A 64 2.22 -4.66 6.07
CA VAL A 64 3.27 -4.09 5.23
C VAL A 64 2.61 -3.33 4.08
N VAL A 65 3.01 -2.07 3.87
CA VAL A 65 2.57 -1.27 2.73
C VAL A 65 3.75 -0.99 1.81
N ASP A 66 3.52 -0.98 0.51
CA ASP A 66 4.41 -0.36 -0.48
C ASP A 66 3.73 0.87 -1.09
N GLY A 67 4.50 1.94 -1.24
CA GLY A 67 4.04 3.20 -1.84
C GLY A 67 4.34 4.41 -0.97
N SER A 68 4.49 5.56 -1.61
CA SER A 68 4.81 6.84 -0.96
C SER A 68 3.88 7.94 -1.44
N TYR A 69 2.61 7.86 -1.02
CA TYR A 69 1.63 8.92 -1.24
C TYR A 69 1.62 9.85 -0.04
N GLY A 70 1.94 11.12 -0.25
CA GLY A 70 1.96 12.14 0.80
C GLY A 70 0.71 13.03 0.84
N LYS A 71 -0.38 12.62 0.17
CA LYS A 71 -1.61 13.41 0.02
C LYS A 71 -2.80 12.64 0.56
#